data_AF-A0A3L7P7W8-F1
#
_entry.id   AF-A0A3L7P7W8-F1
#
_cell.length_a   1.000
_cell.length_b   1.000
_cell.length_c   1.000
_cell.angle_alpha   90.00
_cell.angle_beta   90.00
_cell.angle_gamma   90.00
#
_symmetry.space_group_name_H-M   'P 1'
#
loop_
_entity.id
_entity.type
_entity.pdbx_description
1 polymer ?
#
loop_
_entity_poly.entity_id
_entity_poly.type
_entity_poly.pdbx_seq_one_letter_code
_entity_poly.pdbx_strand_id
1 'polypeptide(L)'
;MARFQVHFSTSSVTGVLLGITSVYWLDFDWGAAISVAVYCAIGGTIPDLDSDSGIPAREMFNLVSVFCPLLLYHRLEQEGLSNEQVFACMVGIYLIIRFGLKRLFRKFTVHRGMFHSVPLMLITGLLVYLTGSATGGVEPTDSGVNQDMRHFHRAVLGLAAAIGVLTHLVLDEIWAVNWEGVTFHLNQFAGSAVKFWSSSLVASCLTYTILGGLIYATYLDGKRFNIHPQNWLAQFAPKVAPYVDDIRHRAEANIPGMGQPAAATATAATPPVDSPSTQPKQTGAPGLPASRSSQPAIAAPTAPKPATPPVATPPAGAPAGFPSFFRPPGN
;
A
#
# COMPACT_ATOMS: atom_id res chain seq x y z
N MET A 1 -26.11 -3.64 11.87
CA MET A 1 -25.33 -3.50 10.63
C MET A 1 -25.69 -2.17 10.02
N ALA A 2 -24.67 -1.36 9.74
CA ALA A 2 -24.89 -0.12 9.04
C ALA A 2 -25.32 -0.41 7.59
N ARG A 3 -25.78 0.61 6.86
CA ARG A 3 -26.09 0.43 5.44
C ARG A 3 -24.77 0.27 4.67
N PHE A 4 -24.79 -0.51 3.57
CA PHE A 4 -23.65 -0.65 2.65
C PHE A 4 -22.98 0.69 2.30
N GLN A 5 -23.77 1.75 2.07
CA GLN A 5 -23.26 3.09 1.78
C GLN A 5 -22.40 3.66 2.92
N VAL A 6 -22.73 3.36 4.18
CA VAL A 6 -21.95 3.80 5.33
C VAL A 6 -20.64 3.02 5.37
N HIS A 7 -20.67 1.70 5.21
CA HIS A 7 -19.45 0.88 5.18
C HIS A 7 -18.50 1.30 4.05
N PHE A 8 -19.04 1.48 2.84
CA PHE A 8 -18.25 1.93 1.69
C PHE A 8 -17.68 3.35 1.89
N SER A 9 -18.50 4.31 2.33
CA SER A 9 -18.04 5.69 2.53
C SER A 9 -17.02 5.82 3.66
N THR A 10 -17.26 5.19 4.81
CA THR A 10 -16.30 5.19 5.92
C THR A 10 -14.98 4.54 5.51
N SER A 11 -15.02 3.38 4.86
CA SER A 11 -13.81 2.70 4.40
C SER A 11 -13.07 3.47 3.30
N SER A 12 -13.80 4.21 2.46
CA SER A 12 -13.20 5.10 1.44
C SER A 12 -12.49 6.29 2.09
N VAL A 13 -13.12 6.93 3.07
CA VAL A 13 -12.50 8.03 3.84
C VAL A 13 -11.26 7.53 4.59
N THR A 14 -11.37 6.40 5.30
CA THR A 14 -10.21 5.75 5.93
C THR A 14 -9.12 5.45 4.91
N GLY A 15 -9.49 4.94 3.72
CA GLY A 15 -8.55 4.67 2.63
C GLY A 15 -7.82 5.91 2.14
N VAL A 16 -8.53 7.02 1.93
CA VAL A 16 -7.92 8.30 1.53
C VAL A 16 -6.95 8.81 2.59
N LEU A 17 -7.32 8.72 3.87
CA LEU A 17 -6.41 9.08 4.97
C LEU A 17 -5.15 8.20 4.98
N LEU A 18 -5.30 6.88 4.83
CA LEU A 18 -4.16 5.96 4.72
C LEU A 18 -3.30 6.25 3.48
N GLY A 19 -3.92 6.59 2.34
CA GLY A 19 -3.23 6.98 1.12
C GLY A 19 -2.39 8.24 1.34
N ILE A 20 -2.98 9.28 1.94
CA ILE A 20 -2.26 10.51 2.32
C ILE A 20 -1.09 10.18 3.26
N THR A 21 -1.33 9.37 4.30
CA THR A 21 -0.27 8.93 5.21
C THR A 21 0.84 8.19 4.46
N SER A 22 0.51 7.35 3.48
CA SER A 22 1.51 6.61 2.70
C SER A 22 2.42 7.54 1.86
N VAL A 23 1.89 8.64 1.33
CA VAL A 23 2.71 9.63 0.61
C VAL A 23 3.66 10.34 1.56
N TYR A 24 3.14 10.87 2.68
CA TYR A 24 3.93 11.73 3.57
C TYR A 24 4.90 10.97 4.49
N TRP A 25 4.57 9.73 4.88
CA TRP A 25 5.33 8.97 5.86
C TRP A 25 6.06 7.78 5.25
N LEU A 26 5.52 7.22 4.16
CA LEU A 26 6.08 6.03 3.51
C LEU A 26 6.78 6.31 2.17
N ASP A 27 6.82 7.57 1.73
CA ASP A 27 7.34 8.03 0.42
C ASP A 27 6.72 7.27 -0.77
N PHE A 28 5.46 6.87 -0.66
CA PHE A 28 4.78 6.21 -1.76
C PHE A 28 4.47 7.22 -2.87
N ASP A 29 4.57 6.77 -4.12
CA ASP A 29 4.11 7.57 -5.25
C ASP A 29 2.58 7.73 -5.21
N TRP A 30 2.07 8.70 -5.96
CA TRP A 30 0.63 9.00 -5.96
C TRP A 30 -0.22 7.81 -6.46
N GLY A 31 0.30 6.96 -7.35
CA GLY A 31 -0.38 5.77 -7.84
C GLY A 31 -0.47 4.67 -6.78
N ALA A 32 0.61 4.46 -6.03
CA ALA A 32 0.62 3.60 -4.84
C ALA A 32 -0.38 4.09 -3.77
N ALA A 33 -0.42 5.40 -3.51
CA ALA A 33 -1.33 6.00 -2.54
C ALA A 33 -2.81 5.85 -2.95
N ILE A 34 -3.13 6.03 -4.23
CA ILE A 34 -4.48 5.75 -4.76
C ILE A 34 -4.80 4.26 -4.60
N SER A 35 -3.84 3.38 -4.85
CA SER A 35 -4.03 1.94 -4.68
C SER A 35 -4.34 1.60 -3.23
N VAL A 36 -3.62 2.17 -2.25
CA VAL A 36 -3.92 2.05 -0.81
C VAL A 36 -5.37 2.43 -0.52
N ALA A 37 -5.82 3.58 -1.03
CA ALA A 37 -7.19 4.05 -0.81
C ALA A 37 -8.23 3.11 -1.41
N VAL A 38 -8.02 2.64 -2.65
CA VAL A 38 -8.91 1.72 -3.36
C VAL A 38 -8.98 0.36 -2.66
N TYR A 39 -7.84 -0.22 -2.27
CA TYR A 39 -7.82 -1.52 -1.57
C TYR A 39 -8.52 -1.44 -0.22
N CYS A 40 -8.36 -0.34 0.52
CA CYS A 40 -9.10 -0.10 1.76
C CYS A 40 -10.61 0.00 1.53
N ALA A 41 -11.05 0.79 0.53
CA ALA A 41 -12.46 0.91 0.19
C ALA A 41 -13.08 -0.43 -0.21
N ILE A 42 -12.40 -1.20 -1.07
CA ILE A 42 -12.84 -2.55 -1.47
C ILE A 42 -12.87 -3.48 -0.27
N GLY A 43 -11.83 -3.48 0.57
CA GLY A 43 -11.75 -4.30 1.78
C GLY A 43 -12.99 -4.13 2.67
N GLY A 44 -13.42 -2.89 2.90
CA GLY A 44 -14.60 -2.58 3.72
C GLY A 44 -15.95 -3.01 3.14
N THR A 45 -15.98 -3.44 1.87
CA THR A 45 -17.19 -3.98 1.23
C THR A 45 -17.22 -5.51 1.19
N ILE A 46 -16.12 -6.19 1.52
CA ILE A 46 -16.03 -7.65 1.43
C ILE A 46 -17.02 -8.34 2.39
N PRO A 47 -17.17 -7.93 3.67
CA PRO A 47 -18.13 -8.57 4.57
C PRO A 47 -19.58 -8.45 4.07
N ASP A 48 -19.93 -7.32 3.44
CA ASP A 48 -21.26 -7.05 2.88
C ASP A 48 -21.66 -7.97 1.72
N LEU A 49 -20.71 -8.67 1.10
CA LEU A 49 -21.01 -9.66 0.07
C LEU A 49 -21.88 -10.81 0.60
N ASP A 50 -21.81 -11.08 1.90
CA ASP A 50 -22.62 -12.09 2.60
C ASP A 50 -24.03 -11.56 2.98
N SER A 51 -24.39 -10.33 2.60
CA SER A 51 -25.70 -9.78 2.93
C SER A 51 -26.82 -10.32 2.00
N ASP A 52 -27.95 -10.70 2.59
CA ASP A 52 -29.17 -11.17 1.90
C ASP A 52 -29.82 -10.10 1.01
N SER A 53 -29.35 -8.85 1.11
CA SER A 53 -29.75 -7.76 0.22
C SER A 53 -29.17 -8.01 -1.18
N GLY A 54 -29.88 -8.78 -1.99
CA GLY A 54 -29.38 -9.28 -3.27
C GLY A 54 -29.12 -8.24 -4.37
N ILE A 55 -29.08 -6.93 -4.05
CA ILE A 55 -28.79 -5.82 -4.96
C ILE A 55 -27.32 -5.36 -4.82
N PRO A 56 -26.80 -4.87 -3.68
CA PRO A 56 -25.40 -4.42 -3.60
C PRO A 56 -24.38 -5.54 -3.89
N ALA A 57 -24.55 -6.72 -3.25
CA ALA A 57 -23.69 -7.86 -3.50
C ALA A 57 -23.74 -8.33 -4.97
N ARG A 58 -24.92 -8.25 -5.62
CA ARG A 58 -25.07 -8.57 -7.04
C ARG A 58 -24.29 -7.61 -7.92
N GLU A 59 -24.37 -6.31 -7.66
CA GLU A 59 -23.62 -5.32 -8.43
C GLU A 59 -22.11 -5.46 -8.23
N MET A 60 -21.66 -5.79 -7.03
CA MET A 60 -20.25 -6.09 -6.79
C MET A 60 -19.75 -7.30 -7.59
N PHE A 61 -20.48 -8.42 -7.61
CA PHE A 61 -20.13 -9.56 -8.46
C PHE A 61 -20.19 -9.21 -9.96
N ASN A 62 -21.07 -8.31 -10.39
CA ASN A 62 -21.11 -7.81 -11.77
C ASN A 62 -19.82 -7.04 -12.09
N LEU A 63 -19.42 -6.09 -11.25
CA LEU A 63 -18.21 -5.31 -11.43
C LEU A 63 -16.97 -6.21 -11.43
N VAL A 64 -16.85 -7.13 -10.46
CA VAL A 64 -15.73 -8.08 -10.40
C VAL A 64 -15.69 -8.96 -11.65
N SER A 65 -16.84 -9.40 -12.16
CA SER A 65 -16.87 -10.22 -13.39
C SER A 65 -16.32 -9.49 -14.61
N VAL A 66 -16.43 -8.16 -14.68
CA VAL A 66 -15.93 -7.35 -15.79
C VAL A 66 -14.46 -6.96 -15.56
N PHE A 67 -14.11 -6.46 -14.37
CA PHE A 67 -12.77 -5.95 -14.11
C PHE A 67 -11.73 -7.05 -13.90
N CYS A 68 -12.09 -8.19 -13.31
CA CYS A 68 -11.14 -9.29 -13.09
C CYS A 68 -10.48 -9.78 -14.39
N PRO A 69 -11.22 -10.13 -15.47
CA PRO A 69 -10.58 -10.53 -16.73
C PRO A 69 -9.78 -9.40 -17.38
N LEU A 70 -10.18 -8.12 -17.22
CA LEU A 70 -9.39 -6.98 -17.72
C LEU A 70 -8.05 -6.84 -17.00
N LEU A 71 -8.02 -7.01 -15.68
CA LEU A 71 -6.79 -7.00 -14.90
C LEU A 71 -5.87 -8.19 -15.21
N LEU A 72 -6.45 -9.31 -15.64
CA LEU A 72 -5.71 -10.50 -16.07
C LEU A 72 -5.24 -10.44 -17.52
N TYR A 73 -5.70 -9.48 -18.32
CA TYR A 73 -5.38 -9.37 -19.75
C TYR A 73 -3.87 -9.46 -20.02
N HIS A 74 -3.08 -8.60 -19.37
CA HIS A 74 -1.64 -8.55 -19.60
C HIS A 74 -0.93 -9.85 -19.16
N ARG A 75 -1.46 -10.52 -18.13
CA ARG A 75 -0.95 -11.84 -17.72
C ARG A 75 -1.25 -12.91 -18.76
N LEU A 76 -2.45 -12.92 -19.32
CA LEU A 76 -2.84 -13.87 -20.36
C LEU A 76 -2.01 -13.67 -21.65
N GLU A 77 -1.70 -12.42 -22.01
CA GLU A 77 -0.79 -12.12 -23.13
C GLU A 77 0.64 -12.62 -22.87
N GLN A 78 1.16 -12.44 -21.64
CA GLN A 78 2.52 -12.87 -21.27
C GLN A 78 2.73 -14.39 -21.38
N GLU A 79 1.66 -15.18 -21.29
CA GLU A 79 1.71 -16.64 -21.47
C GLU A 79 1.79 -17.06 -22.96
N GLY A 80 1.89 -16.10 -23.89
CA GLY A 80 2.05 -16.37 -25.33
C GLY A 80 0.77 -16.84 -26.02
N LEU A 81 -0.40 -16.59 -25.42
CA LEU A 81 -1.70 -16.90 -26.01
C LEU A 81 -1.98 -16.01 -27.23
N SER A 82 -2.65 -16.56 -28.25
CA SER A 82 -3.14 -15.74 -29.38
C SER A 82 -4.25 -14.78 -28.92
N ASN A 83 -4.50 -13.72 -29.69
CA ASN A 83 -5.56 -12.74 -29.36
C ASN A 83 -6.93 -13.40 -29.18
N GLU A 84 -7.24 -14.41 -30.00
CA GLU A 84 -8.49 -15.18 -29.92
C GLU A 84 -8.55 -16.03 -28.64
N GLN A 85 -7.42 -16.60 -28.22
CA GLN A 85 -7.33 -17.37 -26.98
C GLN A 85 -7.46 -16.48 -25.76
N VAL A 86 -6.79 -15.32 -25.73
CA VAL A 86 -6.94 -14.33 -24.66
C VAL A 86 -8.39 -13.88 -24.55
N PHE A 87 -9.03 -13.54 -25.68
CA PHE A 87 -10.44 -13.18 -25.71
C PHE A 87 -11.34 -14.31 -25.15
N ALA A 88 -11.12 -15.55 -25.58
CA ALA A 88 -11.87 -16.70 -25.08
C ALA A 88 -11.68 -16.90 -23.56
N CYS A 89 -10.45 -16.76 -23.06
CA CYS A 89 -10.14 -16.82 -21.63
C CYS A 89 -10.85 -15.70 -20.84
N MET A 90 -10.81 -14.46 -21.33
CA MET A 90 -11.50 -13.33 -20.69
C MET A 90 -13.01 -13.55 -20.59
N VAL A 91 -13.65 -14.02 -21.68
CA VAL A 91 -15.07 -14.38 -21.69
C VAL A 91 -15.34 -15.52 -20.71
N GLY A 92 -14.50 -16.57 -20.70
CA GLY A 92 -14.61 -17.69 -19.77
C GLY A 92 -14.57 -17.25 -18.30
N ILE A 93 -13.59 -16.42 -17.94
CA ILE A 93 -13.45 -15.85 -16.60
C ILE A 93 -14.69 -15.03 -16.23
N TYR A 94 -15.15 -14.15 -17.13
CA TYR A 94 -16.38 -13.37 -16.92
C TYR A 94 -17.58 -14.28 -16.60
N LEU A 95 -17.82 -15.31 -17.41
CA LEU A 95 -18.95 -16.24 -17.23
C LEU A 95 -18.85 -17.02 -15.91
N ILE A 96 -17.65 -17.49 -15.56
CA ILE A 96 -17.38 -18.21 -14.31
C ILE A 96 -17.70 -17.32 -13.10
N ILE A 97 -17.23 -16.07 -13.10
CA ILE A 97 -17.48 -15.14 -11.98
C ILE A 97 -18.96 -14.75 -11.94
N ARG A 98 -19.52 -14.35 -13.08
CA ARG A 98 -20.89 -13.83 -13.22
C ARG A 98 -21.94 -14.85 -12.80
N PHE A 99 -21.78 -16.11 -13.21
CA PHE A 99 -22.79 -17.15 -13.04
C PHE A 99 -22.39 -18.24 -12.05
N GLY A 100 -21.12 -18.65 -12.04
CA GLY A 100 -20.60 -19.72 -11.19
C GLY A 100 -20.32 -19.26 -9.76
N LEU A 101 -19.48 -18.23 -9.60
CA LEU A 101 -18.99 -17.80 -8.30
C LEU A 101 -20.12 -17.34 -7.37
N LYS A 102 -21.09 -16.57 -7.89
CA LYS A 102 -22.28 -16.16 -7.13
C LYS A 102 -23.10 -17.35 -6.61
N ARG A 103 -23.23 -18.41 -7.41
CA ARG A 103 -24.00 -19.61 -7.04
C ARG A 103 -23.27 -20.43 -5.98
N LEU A 104 -21.94 -20.54 -6.11
CA LEU A 104 -21.07 -21.18 -5.15
C LEU A 104 -21.09 -20.42 -3.81
N PHE A 105 -20.96 -19.09 -3.87
CA PHE A 105 -20.95 -18.20 -2.73
C PHE A 105 -22.17 -18.44 -1.83
N ARG A 106 -23.39 -18.31 -2.37
CA ARG A 106 -24.63 -18.53 -1.60
C ARG A 106 -24.79 -19.95 -1.03
N LYS A 107 -24.06 -20.95 -1.56
CA LYS A 107 -24.14 -22.34 -1.07
C LYS A 107 -23.25 -22.54 0.16
N PHE A 108 -22.18 -21.76 0.28
CA PHE A 108 -21.18 -21.92 1.34
C PHE A 108 -21.18 -20.77 2.35
N THR A 109 -21.75 -19.62 2.03
CA THR A 109 -21.88 -18.51 2.97
C THR A 109 -23.18 -18.66 3.77
N VAL A 110 -23.05 -18.57 5.09
CA VAL A 110 -24.17 -18.46 6.03
C VAL A 110 -24.19 -17.01 6.45
N HIS A 111 -25.36 -16.36 6.36
CA HIS A 111 -25.53 -14.95 6.72
C HIS A 111 -24.95 -14.67 8.12
N ARG A 112 -23.91 -13.82 8.21
CA ARG A 112 -23.11 -13.53 9.43
C ARG A 112 -22.25 -14.69 9.95
N GLY A 113 -21.77 -15.53 9.03
CA GLY A 113 -20.83 -16.61 9.27
C GLY A 113 -19.40 -16.11 9.41
N MET A 114 -18.44 -16.83 8.81
CA MET A 114 -17.03 -16.42 8.80
C MET A 114 -16.75 -15.15 7.97
N PHE A 115 -17.76 -14.60 7.26
CA PHE A 115 -17.61 -13.38 6.47
C PHE A 115 -17.59 -12.08 7.32
N HIS A 116 -17.93 -12.16 8.60
CA HIS A 116 -17.78 -11.06 9.55
C HIS A 116 -16.84 -11.51 10.67
N SER A 117 -15.57 -11.76 10.30
CA SER A 117 -14.59 -12.37 11.22
C SER A 117 -13.18 -11.84 11.00
N VAL A 118 -12.35 -11.94 12.05
CA VAL A 118 -10.92 -11.59 11.99
C VAL A 118 -10.17 -12.48 10.98
N PRO A 119 -10.42 -13.80 10.88
CA PRO A 119 -9.83 -14.62 9.83
C PRO A 119 -10.08 -14.09 8.41
N LEU A 120 -11.28 -13.58 8.11
CA LEU A 120 -11.54 -12.97 6.79
C LEU A 120 -10.69 -11.72 6.58
N MET A 121 -10.59 -10.84 7.59
CA MET A 121 -9.73 -9.66 7.54
C MET A 121 -8.28 -10.02 7.17
N LEU A 122 -7.73 -11.05 7.81
CA LEU A 122 -6.38 -11.54 7.53
C LEU A 122 -6.27 -12.15 6.13
N ILE A 123 -7.25 -12.96 5.72
CA ILE A 123 -7.30 -13.55 4.37
C ILE A 123 -7.30 -12.45 3.31
N THR A 124 -8.12 -11.41 3.46
CA THR A 124 -8.18 -10.28 2.52
C THR A 124 -6.82 -9.60 2.42
N GLY A 125 -6.18 -9.29 3.55
CA GLY A 125 -4.87 -8.63 3.53
C GLY A 125 -3.77 -9.50 2.90
N LEU A 126 -3.73 -10.79 3.23
CA LEU A 126 -2.77 -11.73 2.66
C LEU A 126 -3.01 -11.96 1.16
N LEU A 127 -4.26 -12.03 0.73
CA LEU A 127 -4.60 -12.16 -0.68
C LEU A 127 -4.09 -10.95 -1.45
N VAL A 128 -4.39 -9.73 -0.99
CA VAL A 128 -3.90 -8.49 -1.61
C VAL A 128 -2.37 -8.40 -1.59
N TYR A 129 -1.71 -8.84 -0.51
CA TYR A 129 -0.25 -8.94 -0.47
C TYR A 129 0.29 -9.87 -1.57
N LEU A 130 -0.29 -11.06 -1.71
CA LEU A 130 0.16 -12.07 -2.66
C LEU A 130 -0.16 -11.69 -4.12
N THR A 131 -1.30 -11.03 -4.36
CA THR A 131 -1.73 -10.62 -5.70
C THR A 131 -1.29 -9.21 -6.09
N GLY A 132 -0.81 -8.41 -5.13
CA GLY A 132 -0.38 -7.05 -5.33
C GLY A 132 0.77 -6.99 -6.32
N SER A 133 0.43 -6.76 -7.59
CA SER A 133 1.41 -6.49 -8.64
C SER A 133 2.14 -5.22 -8.27
N ALA A 134 3.47 -5.29 -8.18
CA ALA A 134 4.30 -4.12 -8.07
C ALA A 134 4.28 -3.38 -9.41
N THR A 135 3.23 -2.63 -9.68
CA THR A 135 3.17 -1.61 -10.73
C THR A 135 4.05 -0.44 -10.32
N GLY A 136 5.34 -0.65 -10.46
CA GLY A 136 6.38 0.36 -10.40
C GLY A 136 7.55 -0.24 -11.16
N GLY A 137 8.00 0.44 -12.22
CA GLY A 137 8.99 0.00 -13.21
C GLY A 137 10.39 -0.24 -12.65
N VAL A 138 10.50 -1.07 -11.62
CA VAL A 138 11.73 -1.63 -11.13
C VAL A 138 11.85 -2.97 -11.82
N GLU A 139 12.54 -2.96 -12.97
CA GLU A 139 13.21 -4.13 -13.55
C GLU A 139 13.76 -5.03 -12.42
N PRO A 140 13.79 -6.36 -12.57
CA PRO A 140 14.49 -7.23 -11.64
C PRO A 140 15.99 -6.89 -11.67
N THR A 141 16.37 -5.82 -10.97
CA THR A 141 17.76 -5.47 -10.74
C THR A 141 18.23 -6.38 -9.62
N ASP A 142 19.33 -7.08 -9.85
CA ASP A 142 19.96 -8.07 -8.96
C ASP A 142 20.45 -7.50 -7.60
N SER A 143 19.98 -6.32 -7.19
CA SER A 143 20.27 -5.70 -5.90
C SER A 143 19.12 -5.91 -4.92
N GLY A 144 19.35 -6.72 -3.87
CA GLY A 144 18.36 -7.12 -2.86
C GLY A 144 17.62 -5.96 -2.16
N VAL A 145 18.18 -4.74 -2.17
CA VAL A 145 17.55 -3.53 -1.58
C VAL A 145 16.22 -3.18 -2.27
N ASN A 146 16.09 -3.42 -3.58
CA ASN A 146 14.85 -3.13 -4.31
C ASN A 146 13.74 -4.17 -4.04
N GLN A 147 14.09 -5.36 -3.58
CA GLN A 147 13.12 -6.41 -3.28
C GLN A 147 12.41 -6.15 -1.95
N ASP A 148 13.16 -5.75 -0.90
CA ASP A 148 12.59 -5.41 0.41
C ASP A 148 11.50 -4.33 0.30
N MET A 149 11.75 -3.26 -0.46
CA MET A 149 10.78 -2.17 -0.66
C MET A 149 9.53 -2.65 -1.42
N ARG A 150 9.70 -3.56 -2.38
CA ARG A 150 8.58 -4.14 -3.12
C ARG A 150 7.67 -4.94 -2.20
N HIS A 151 8.24 -5.77 -1.32
CA HIS A 151 7.48 -6.52 -0.33
C HIS A 151 6.82 -5.61 0.71
N PHE A 152 7.51 -4.53 1.10
CA PHE A 152 6.93 -3.52 1.98
C PHE A 152 5.70 -2.85 1.35
N HIS A 153 5.81 -2.42 0.08
CA HIS A 153 4.67 -1.84 -0.64
C HIS A 153 3.49 -2.82 -0.70
N ARG A 154 3.73 -4.07 -1.10
CA ARG A 154 2.69 -5.12 -1.09
C ARG A 154 2.07 -5.33 0.30
N ALA A 155 2.88 -5.26 1.36
CA ALA A 155 2.41 -5.37 2.75
C ALA A 155 1.50 -4.21 3.14
N VAL A 156 1.84 -2.97 2.73
CA VAL A 156 0.99 -1.79 2.99
C VAL A 156 -0.33 -1.88 2.24
N LEU A 157 -0.35 -2.34 0.97
CA LEU A 157 -1.60 -2.57 0.23
C LEU A 157 -2.47 -3.63 0.91
N GLY A 158 -1.86 -4.74 1.34
CA GLY A 158 -2.54 -5.80 2.08
C GLY A 158 -3.10 -5.29 3.41
N LEU A 159 -2.31 -4.52 4.16
CA LEU A 159 -2.75 -3.92 5.41
C LEU A 159 -3.90 -2.94 5.20
N ALA A 160 -3.86 -2.12 4.15
CA ALA A 160 -4.95 -1.20 3.81
C ALA A 160 -6.25 -1.95 3.55
N ALA A 161 -6.22 -3.06 2.79
CA ALA A 161 -7.39 -3.90 2.58
C ALA A 161 -7.92 -4.52 3.88
N ALA A 162 -7.02 -5.00 4.75
CA ALA A 162 -7.38 -5.51 6.07
C ALA A 162 -8.00 -4.41 6.95
N ILE A 163 -7.46 -3.19 6.96
CA ILE A 163 -8.04 -2.05 7.69
C ILE A 163 -9.43 -1.69 7.13
N GLY A 164 -9.65 -1.83 5.83
CA GLY A 164 -10.98 -1.73 5.23
C GLY A 164 -11.97 -2.70 5.87
N VAL A 165 -11.63 -3.99 5.91
CA VAL A 165 -12.45 -5.02 6.57
C VAL A 165 -12.63 -4.70 8.06
N LEU A 166 -11.57 -4.26 8.76
CA LEU A 166 -11.65 -3.87 10.16
C LEU A 166 -12.61 -2.69 10.38
N THR A 167 -12.56 -1.68 9.53
CA THR A 167 -13.47 -0.53 9.57
C THR A 167 -14.92 -1.01 9.45
N HIS A 168 -15.18 -1.97 8.57
CA HIS A 168 -16.50 -2.60 8.46
C HIS A 168 -16.92 -3.27 9.77
N LEU A 169 -16.07 -4.13 10.34
CA LEU A 169 -16.36 -4.87 11.58
C LEU A 169 -16.60 -3.93 12.77
N VAL A 170 -15.77 -2.90 12.92
CA VAL A 170 -15.91 -1.89 13.99
C VAL A 170 -17.20 -1.11 13.82
N LEU A 171 -17.54 -0.71 12.59
CA LEU A 171 -18.76 0.03 12.32
C LEU A 171 -20.00 -0.81 12.64
N ASP A 172 -19.97 -2.10 12.33
CA ASP A 172 -21.04 -3.02 12.70
C ASP A 172 -21.26 -3.16 14.20
N GLU A 173 -20.19 -3.08 15.00
CA GLU A 173 -20.24 -3.09 16.45
C GLU A 173 -20.80 -1.77 17.01
N ILE A 174 -20.32 -0.63 16.51
CA ILE A 174 -20.79 0.70 16.94
C ILE A 174 -22.29 0.83 16.70
N TRP A 175 -22.79 0.36 15.55
CA TRP A 175 -24.21 0.38 15.22
C TRP A 175 -25.03 -0.76 15.86
N ALA A 176 -24.39 -1.71 16.56
CA ALA A 176 -25.08 -2.70 17.38
C ALA A 176 -25.44 -2.16 18.78
N VAL A 177 -24.86 -1.03 19.19
CA VAL A 177 -25.17 -0.34 20.44
C VAL A 177 -26.31 0.67 20.18
N ASN A 178 -27.50 0.41 20.73
CA ASN A 178 -28.62 1.35 20.64
C ASN A 178 -28.45 2.45 21.71
N TRP A 179 -28.44 3.71 21.28
CA TRP A 179 -28.35 4.90 22.13
C TRP A 179 -29.74 5.51 22.39
N GLU A 180 -30.65 4.74 22.97
CA GLU A 180 -31.95 5.25 23.45
C GLU A 180 -31.87 5.57 24.95
N GLY A 181 -31.58 6.82 25.31
CA GLY A 181 -31.60 7.30 26.69
C GLY A 181 -30.37 6.95 27.54
N VAL A 182 -30.58 6.75 28.86
CA VAL A 182 -29.54 6.48 29.89
C VAL A 182 -29.23 4.97 30.03
N THR A 183 -29.97 4.11 29.34
CA THR A 183 -29.87 2.65 29.47
C THR A 183 -29.19 2.03 28.25
N PHE A 184 -28.02 1.42 28.46
CA PHE A 184 -27.30 0.67 27.44
C PHE A 184 -28.06 -0.61 27.08
N HIS A 185 -28.71 -0.64 25.91
CA HIS A 185 -29.24 -1.87 25.33
C HIS A 185 -28.28 -2.39 24.27
N LEU A 186 -27.49 -3.40 24.65
CA LEU A 186 -26.72 -4.19 23.70
C LEU A 186 -27.68 -5.04 22.88
N ASN A 187 -27.65 -4.90 21.56
CA ASN A 187 -28.34 -5.85 20.70
C ASN A 187 -27.67 -7.23 20.88
N GLN A 188 -28.39 -8.32 20.60
CA GLN A 188 -27.91 -9.72 20.72
C GLN A 188 -26.63 -10.04 19.90
N PHE A 189 -26.13 -9.08 19.14
CA PHE A 189 -24.97 -9.17 18.25
C PHE A 189 -23.79 -8.29 18.69
N ALA A 190 -23.92 -7.54 19.80
CA ALA A 190 -22.81 -6.79 20.36
C ALA A 190 -21.74 -7.75 20.90
N GLY A 191 -20.47 -7.50 20.54
CA GLY A 191 -19.30 -8.32 20.84
C GLY A 191 -18.91 -9.30 19.74
N SER A 192 -19.53 -9.23 18.56
CA SER A 192 -19.27 -10.16 17.46
C SER A 192 -18.23 -9.68 16.43
N ALA A 193 -17.83 -8.41 16.48
CA ALA A 193 -16.89 -7.82 15.51
C ALA A 193 -15.50 -8.48 15.49
N VAL A 194 -15.09 -9.13 16.58
CA VAL A 194 -13.80 -9.85 16.70
C VAL A 194 -14.03 -11.36 16.78
N LYS A 195 -15.01 -11.86 16.02
CA LYS A 195 -15.33 -13.28 15.96
C LYS A 195 -14.22 -14.05 15.26
N PHE A 196 -13.83 -15.17 15.87
CA PHE A 196 -12.85 -16.12 15.32
C PHE A 196 -13.50 -17.43 14.84
N TRP A 197 -14.75 -17.71 15.21
CA TRP A 197 -15.41 -19.00 14.98
C TRP A 197 -16.84 -18.83 14.51
N SER A 198 -17.32 -19.68 13.59
CA SER A 198 -18.72 -19.71 13.14
C SER A 198 -19.45 -20.94 13.69
N SER A 199 -20.80 -20.90 13.70
CA SER A 199 -21.64 -22.05 14.06
C SER A 199 -21.47 -23.23 13.10
N SER A 200 -21.03 -22.96 11.86
CA SER A 200 -20.65 -23.99 10.90
C SER A 200 -19.18 -24.36 11.06
N LEU A 201 -18.92 -25.58 11.54
CA LEU A 201 -17.57 -26.16 11.61
C LEU A 201 -16.92 -26.25 10.23
N VAL A 202 -17.69 -26.58 9.19
CA VAL A 202 -17.20 -26.66 7.81
C VAL A 202 -16.73 -25.29 7.32
N ALA A 203 -17.53 -24.25 7.54
CA ALA A 203 -17.16 -22.88 7.16
C ALA A 203 -15.90 -22.42 7.92
N SER A 204 -15.85 -22.67 9.24
CA SER A 204 -14.69 -22.32 10.06
C SER A 204 -13.43 -23.04 9.60
N CYS A 205 -13.50 -24.36 9.40
CA CYS A 205 -12.38 -25.19 8.94
C CYS A 205 -11.89 -24.73 7.56
N LEU A 206 -12.79 -24.46 6.61
CA LEU A 206 -12.44 -23.96 5.29
C LEU A 206 -11.76 -22.60 5.37
N THR A 207 -12.29 -21.65 6.15
CA THR A 207 -11.69 -20.33 6.35
C THR A 207 -10.28 -20.44 6.94
N TYR A 208 -10.10 -21.24 7.99
CA TYR A 208 -8.77 -21.44 8.59
C TYR A 208 -7.80 -22.19 7.68
N THR A 209 -8.28 -23.12 6.86
CA THR A 209 -7.46 -23.81 5.86
C THR A 209 -6.95 -22.82 4.80
N ILE A 210 -7.84 -21.94 4.29
CA ILE A 210 -7.45 -20.87 3.36
C ILE A 210 -6.46 -19.93 4.02
N LEU A 211 -6.74 -19.48 5.24
CA LEU A 211 -5.84 -18.59 6.00
C LEU A 211 -4.47 -19.23 6.19
N GLY A 212 -4.39 -20.48 6.64
CA GLY A 212 -3.13 -21.21 6.82
C GLY A 212 -2.37 -21.38 5.50
N GLY A 213 -3.07 -21.70 4.41
CA GLY A 213 -2.50 -21.79 3.07
C GLY A 213 -1.92 -20.46 2.57
N LEU A 214 -2.62 -19.34 2.79
CA LEU A 214 -2.15 -18.02 2.42
C LEU A 214 -0.96 -17.56 3.29
N ILE A 215 -0.98 -17.84 4.60
CA ILE A 215 0.17 -17.58 5.49
C ILE A 215 1.39 -18.36 5.00
N TYR A 216 1.21 -19.65 4.68
CA TYR A 216 2.29 -20.47 4.15
C TYR A 216 2.80 -19.96 2.81
N ALA A 217 1.90 -19.53 1.90
CA ALA A 217 2.28 -18.92 0.63
C ALA A 217 3.07 -17.61 0.83
N THR A 218 2.65 -16.75 1.75
CA THR A 218 3.37 -15.52 2.13
C THR A 218 4.74 -15.83 2.73
N TYR A 219 4.85 -16.87 3.56
CA TYR A 219 6.13 -17.34 4.09
C TYR A 219 7.07 -17.81 2.96
N LEU A 220 6.56 -18.60 2.01
CA LEU A 220 7.32 -19.04 0.85
C LEU A 220 7.75 -17.88 -0.05
N ASP A 221 6.88 -16.87 -0.24
CA ASP A 221 7.19 -15.65 -0.97
C ASP A 221 8.35 -14.89 -0.30
N GLY A 222 8.26 -14.66 1.01
CA GLY A 222 9.32 -14.00 1.77
C GLY A 222 10.66 -14.77 1.73
N LYS A 223 10.62 -16.10 1.82
CA LYS A 223 11.82 -16.95 1.72
C LYS A 223 12.43 -16.91 0.31
N ARG A 224 11.59 -16.90 -0.73
CA ARG A 224 12.02 -16.86 -2.14
C ARG A 224 12.83 -15.60 -2.46
N PHE A 225 12.45 -14.47 -1.88
CA PHE A 225 13.10 -13.17 -2.12
C PHE A 225 14.05 -12.75 -0.98
N ASN A 226 14.32 -13.66 -0.03
CA ASN A 226 15.21 -13.44 1.11
C ASN A 226 15.00 -12.08 1.80
N ILE A 227 13.73 -11.76 2.09
CA ILE A 227 13.37 -10.46 2.67
C ILE A 227 14.05 -10.22 4.01
N HIS A 228 14.42 -8.98 4.28
CA HIS A 228 15.10 -8.57 5.52
C HIS A 228 14.26 -7.50 6.23
N PRO A 229 13.27 -7.89 7.06
CA PRO A 229 12.34 -6.96 7.70
C PRO A 229 13.03 -5.85 8.51
N GLN A 230 14.23 -6.11 9.03
CA GLN A 230 15.05 -5.11 9.71
C GLN A 230 15.39 -3.90 8.82
N ASN A 231 15.49 -4.10 7.51
CA ASN A 231 15.76 -3.03 6.54
C ASN A 231 14.57 -2.08 6.42
N TRP A 232 13.35 -2.57 6.65
CA TRP A 232 12.16 -1.72 6.69
C TRP A 232 12.26 -0.77 7.88
N LEU A 233 12.51 -1.31 9.08
CA LEU A 233 12.66 -0.50 10.30
C LEU A 233 13.80 0.52 10.18
N ALA A 234 14.94 0.13 9.60
CA ALA A 234 16.08 1.03 9.40
C ALA A 234 15.74 2.23 8.50
N GLN A 235 14.83 2.07 7.55
CA GLN A 235 14.39 3.17 6.67
C GLN A 235 13.32 4.07 7.32
N PHE A 236 12.48 3.52 8.20
CA PHE A 236 11.42 4.29 8.89
C PHE A 236 11.88 4.96 10.17
N ALA A 237 12.78 4.32 10.93
CA ALA A 237 13.23 4.82 12.23
C ALA A 237 13.71 6.27 12.18
N PRO A 238 14.50 6.72 11.18
CA PRO A 238 14.93 8.12 11.08
C PRO A 238 13.78 9.12 10.87
N LYS A 239 12.67 8.71 10.24
CA LYS A 239 11.52 9.58 9.99
C LYS A 239 10.61 9.74 11.21
N VAL A 240 10.54 8.70 12.03
CA VAL A 240 9.66 8.64 13.21
C VAL A 240 10.40 9.14 14.46
N ALA A 241 11.72 9.00 14.52
CA ALA A 241 12.55 9.42 15.65
C ALA A 241 12.28 10.87 16.10
N PRO A 242 12.23 11.89 15.21
CA PRO A 242 11.99 13.27 15.64
C PRO A 242 10.64 13.48 16.33
N TYR A 243 9.60 12.74 15.91
CA TYR A 243 8.26 12.84 16.51
C TYR A 243 8.19 12.10 17.83
N VAL A 244 8.82 10.92 17.94
CA VAL A 244 8.90 10.17 19.19
C VAL A 244 9.71 10.95 20.22
N ASP A 245 10.80 11.58 19.80
CA ASP A 245 11.62 12.43 20.66
C ASP A 245 10.85 13.68 21.10
N ASP A 246 10.07 14.33 20.23
CA ASP A 246 9.19 15.45 20.61
C ASP A 246 8.10 15.02 21.61
N ILE A 247 7.42 13.90 21.37
CA ILE A 247 6.42 13.36 22.31
C ILE A 247 7.07 13.03 23.64
N ARG A 248 8.25 12.43 23.64
CA ARG A 248 9.01 12.10 24.84
C ARG A 248 9.40 13.37 25.60
N HIS A 249 9.93 14.38 24.92
CA HIS A 249 10.27 15.66 25.54
C HIS A 249 9.04 16.38 26.13
N ARG A 250 7.89 16.32 25.44
CA ARG A 250 6.61 16.86 25.96
C ARG A 250 6.07 16.06 27.14
N ALA A 251 6.26 14.74 27.15
CA ALA A 251 5.86 13.88 28.25
C ALA A 251 6.76 14.13 29.48
N GLU A 252 8.08 14.23 29.29
CA GLU A 252 9.04 14.55 30.33
C GLU A 252 8.83 15.96 30.90
N ALA A 253 8.46 16.93 30.05
CA ALA A 253 8.12 18.29 30.49
C ALA A 253 6.79 18.40 31.24
N ASN A 254 5.84 17.48 31.02
CA ASN A 254 4.52 17.48 31.65
C ASN A 254 4.40 16.54 32.86
N ILE A 255 5.48 15.89 33.30
CA ILE A 255 5.53 15.15 34.57
C ILE A 255 6.15 16.08 35.64
N PRO A 256 5.36 16.61 36.60
CA PRO A 256 5.94 17.32 37.72
C PRO A 256 6.67 16.33 38.64
N GLY A 257 8.00 16.41 38.69
CA GLY A 257 8.78 15.89 39.81
C GLY A 257 9.45 14.51 39.63
N MET A 258 10.25 14.32 38.57
CA MET A 258 11.44 13.47 38.70
C MET A 258 12.66 14.23 38.19
N GLY A 259 13.65 14.36 39.07
CA GLY A 259 14.66 15.41 39.03
C GLY A 259 15.61 15.37 37.85
N GLN A 260 16.08 16.57 37.50
CA GLN A 260 17.37 16.75 36.85
C GLN A 260 18.43 15.90 37.58
N PRO A 261 19.26 15.13 36.87
CA PRO A 261 20.47 14.63 37.50
C PRO A 261 21.31 15.86 37.87
N ALA A 262 21.52 16.02 39.17
CA ALA A 262 22.34 17.07 39.76
C ALA A 262 23.67 17.17 39.01
N ALA A 263 24.03 18.40 38.65
CA ALA A 263 25.36 18.74 38.18
C ALA A 263 26.38 18.27 39.22
N ALA A 264 27.01 17.13 38.97
CA ALA A 264 28.15 16.67 39.75
C ALA A 264 29.33 17.59 39.40
N THR A 265 29.58 18.52 40.33
CA THR A 265 30.80 19.30 40.43
C THR A 265 31.98 18.34 40.47
N ALA A 266 32.72 18.23 39.36
CA ALA A 266 34.02 17.58 39.33
C ALA A 266 35.09 18.66 39.14
N THR A 267 35.54 19.18 40.27
CA THR A 267 36.78 19.94 40.42
C THR A 267 37.95 19.02 40.03
N ALA A 268 38.62 19.31 38.92
CA ALA A 268 39.90 18.67 38.58
C ALA A 268 40.91 19.78 38.29
N ALA A 269 41.83 19.93 39.24
CA ALA A 269 42.94 20.85 39.22
C ALA A 269 43.93 20.53 38.09
N THR A 270 44.40 21.56 37.41
CA THR A 270 45.59 21.56 36.55
C THR A 270 46.87 21.61 37.39
N PRO A 271 47.94 20.91 36.96
CA PRO A 271 49.28 21.52 36.97
C PRO A 271 50.08 21.13 35.68
N PRO A 272 51.33 21.61 35.45
CA PRO A 272 51.62 22.50 34.34
C PRO A 272 52.41 21.85 33.18
N VAL A 273 52.53 22.64 32.12
CA VAL A 273 53.36 22.46 30.92
C VAL A 273 54.85 22.39 31.29
N ASP A 274 55.57 21.40 30.75
CA ASP A 274 57.01 21.51 30.46
C ASP A 274 57.33 20.85 29.11
N SER A 275 57.98 21.62 28.24
CA SER A 275 58.60 21.14 27.00
C SER A 275 59.98 20.54 27.31
N PRO A 276 60.52 19.67 26.45
CA PRO A 276 61.70 20.14 25.72
C PRO A 276 61.80 19.69 24.25
N SER A 277 62.43 20.59 23.50
CA SER A 277 62.97 20.48 22.15
C SER A 277 63.95 19.32 21.92
N THR A 278 63.97 18.75 20.70
CA THR A 278 65.22 18.47 19.95
C THR A 278 64.93 18.17 18.46
N GLN A 279 65.52 18.97 17.57
CA GLN A 279 65.76 18.67 16.13
C GLN A 279 66.86 17.60 15.96
N PRO A 280 67.02 16.92 14.79
CA PRO A 280 67.77 17.44 13.62
C PRO A 280 67.17 16.92 12.26
N LYS A 281 67.54 17.28 11.02
CA LYS A 281 68.55 18.11 10.34
C LYS A 281 68.09 18.25 8.87
N GLN A 282 68.35 19.40 8.25
CA GLN A 282 68.18 19.65 6.80
C GLN A 282 69.45 19.32 6.00
N THR A 283 69.29 18.87 4.76
CA THR A 283 70.19 19.03 3.59
C THR A 283 69.33 18.77 2.33
N GLY A 284 69.27 19.53 1.23
CA GLY A 284 69.89 20.76 0.74
C GLY A 284 69.16 21.16 -0.58
N ALA A 285 69.19 22.44 -0.94
CA ALA A 285 68.60 23.04 -2.15
C ALA A 285 69.61 22.99 -3.35
N PRO A 286 69.43 23.64 -4.55
CA PRO A 286 68.34 24.54 -5.01
C PRO A 286 67.92 24.43 -6.52
N GLY A 287 66.83 25.11 -6.88
CA GLY A 287 66.50 25.48 -8.28
C GLY A 287 65.16 26.22 -8.43
N LEU A 288 65.21 27.55 -8.61
CA LEU A 288 64.12 28.48 -8.99
C LEU A 288 64.03 28.62 -10.54
N PRO A 289 63.04 29.34 -11.17
CA PRO A 289 61.96 30.17 -10.60
C PRO A 289 60.54 30.05 -11.21
N ALA A 290 59.58 30.55 -10.42
CA ALA A 290 58.37 31.36 -10.73
C ALA A 290 57.56 31.17 -12.03
N SER A 291 56.26 30.89 -11.89
CA SER A 291 55.19 31.67 -12.55
C SER A 291 53.84 31.54 -11.83
N ARG A 292 53.05 32.63 -11.88
CA ARG A 292 51.70 32.80 -11.31
C ARG A 292 50.64 32.05 -12.12
N SER A 293 49.64 31.46 -11.46
CA SER A 293 48.26 31.32 -11.96
C SER A 293 47.35 30.87 -10.80
N SER A 294 46.56 31.77 -10.21
CA SER A 294 45.12 31.95 -10.46
C SER A 294 44.28 30.67 -10.26
N GLN A 295 43.55 30.64 -9.14
CA GLN A 295 42.39 29.78 -8.90
C GLN A 295 41.38 29.85 -10.06
N PRO A 296 40.78 28.73 -10.51
CA PRO A 296 39.53 28.79 -11.23
C PRO A 296 38.35 28.79 -10.25
N ALA A 297 37.54 29.84 -10.34
CA ALA A 297 36.19 29.88 -9.81
C ALA A 297 35.31 28.82 -10.50
N ILE A 298 34.55 28.08 -9.71
CA ILE A 298 33.51 27.16 -10.21
C ILE A 298 32.35 28.02 -10.70
N ALA A 299 32.10 27.95 -12.01
CA ALA A 299 31.01 28.63 -12.68
C ALA A 299 29.64 28.03 -12.31
N ALA A 300 28.66 28.92 -12.13
CA ALA A 300 27.25 28.58 -11.96
C ALA A 300 26.68 27.85 -13.20
N PRO A 301 25.73 26.90 -13.04
CA PRO A 301 25.07 26.27 -14.17
C PRO A 301 24.14 27.24 -14.90
N THR A 302 24.29 27.31 -16.22
CA THR A 302 23.48 28.07 -17.16
C THR A 302 22.07 27.47 -17.32
N ALA A 303 21.07 28.33 -17.35
CA ALA A 303 19.67 27.95 -17.58
C ALA A 303 19.44 27.37 -19.00
N PRO A 304 18.56 26.36 -19.17
CA PRO A 304 18.24 25.83 -20.49
C PRO A 304 17.32 26.77 -21.29
N LYS A 305 17.61 26.85 -22.60
CA LYS A 305 16.91 27.62 -23.64
C LYS A 305 15.50 27.05 -23.89
N PRO A 306 14.46 27.88 -24.13
CA PRO A 306 13.11 27.38 -24.42
C PRO A 306 13.03 26.69 -25.79
N ALA A 307 12.31 25.57 -25.83
CA ALA A 307 12.08 24.76 -27.03
C ALA A 307 11.11 25.46 -28.01
N THR A 308 11.43 25.39 -29.30
CA THR A 308 10.60 25.83 -30.42
C THR A 308 9.38 24.91 -30.61
N PRO A 309 8.18 25.45 -30.92
CA PRO A 309 7.00 24.63 -31.20
C PRO A 309 7.10 23.93 -32.56
N PRO A 310 6.47 22.75 -32.74
CA PRO A 310 6.50 22.03 -34.01
C PRO A 310 5.63 22.73 -35.08
N VAL A 311 6.17 22.77 -36.29
CA VAL A 311 5.54 23.24 -37.54
C VAL A 311 4.41 22.30 -37.94
N ALA A 312 3.22 22.84 -38.21
CA ALA A 312 2.08 22.08 -38.71
C ALA A 312 2.32 21.61 -40.16
N THR A 313 2.29 20.30 -40.39
CA THR A 313 2.21 19.69 -41.72
C THR A 313 0.75 19.71 -42.21
N PRO A 314 0.48 20.04 -43.50
CA PRO A 314 -0.87 19.98 -44.07
C PRO A 314 -1.37 18.53 -44.20
N PRO A 315 -2.69 18.29 -44.20
CA PRO A 315 -3.24 16.94 -44.20
C PRO A 315 -2.98 16.22 -45.52
N ALA A 316 -2.44 15.01 -45.42
CA ALA A 316 -2.31 14.08 -46.53
C ALA A 316 -3.71 13.69 -47.06
N GLY A 317 -3.87 13.72 -48.39
CA GLY A 317 -5.10 13.36 -49.09
C GLY A 317 -5.56 11.93 -48.78
N ALA A 318 -6.88 11.76 -48.71
CA ALA A 318 -7.53 10.47 -48.45
C ALA A 318 -7.17 9.42 -49.54
N PRO A 319 -6.89 8.17 -49.15
CA PRO A 319 -6.79 7.08 -50.12
C PRO A 319 -8.17 6.81 -50.75
N ALA A 320 -8.20 6.72 -52.08
CA ALA A 320 -9.38 6.37 -52.85
C ALA A 320 -9.78 4.91 -52.58
N GLY A 321 -11.02 4.70 -52.12
CA GLY A 321 -11.64 3.38 -52.07
C GLY A 321 -12.32 3.03 -50.75
N PHE A 322 -13.50 3.62 -50.47
CA PHE A 322 -14.49 3.04 -49.56
C PHE A 322 -15.89 3.26 -50.14
N PRO A 323 -16.78 2.24 -50.13
CA PRO A 323 -18.12 2.35 -50.69
C PRO A 323 -19.02 3.26 -49.84
N SER A 324 -19.77 4.14 -50.51
CA SER A 324 -20.67 5.12 -49.93
C SER A 324 -21.93 4.47 -49.36
N PHE A 325 -21.97 4.24 -48.04
CA PHE A 325 -23.18 3.79 -47.33
C PHE A 325 -23.64 4.71 -46.18
N PHE A 326 -22.91 5.81 -45.91
CA PHE A 326 -23.25 6.76 -44.84
C PHE A 326 -23.19 8.22 -45.31
N ARG A 327 -23.96 8.55 -46.35
CA ARG A 327 -24.28 9.96 -46.64
C ARG A 327 -25.73 10.21 -46.20
N PRO A 328 -26.00 11.09 -45.21
CA PRO A 328 -27.36 11.46 -44.86
C PRO A 328 -28.00 12.24 -46.03
N PRO A 329 -29.30 12.03 -46.34
CA PRO A 329 -29.98 12.78 -47.38
C PRO A 329 -30.19 14.23 -46.92
N GLY A 330 -29.89 15.18 -47.80
CA GLY A 330 -29.93 16.62 -47.51
C GLY A 330 -31.35 17.17 -47.33
N ASN A 331 -31.50 18.03 -46.33
CA ASN A 331 -31.84 19.44 -46.44
C ASN A 331 -31.47 20.14 -45.13
#